data_AF-A0AAV2T6E7-F1
#
_entry.id   AF-A0AAV2T6E7-F1
#
_cell.length_a   1.000
_cell.length_b   1.000
_cell.length_c   1.000
_cell.angle_alpha   90.00
_cell.angle_beta   90.00
_cell.angle_gamma   90.00
#
_symmetry.space_group_name_H-M   'P 1'
#
loop_
_entity.id
_entity.type
_entity.pdbx_description
1 polymer ?
#
loop_
_entity_poly.entity_id
_entity_poly.type
_entity_poly.pdbx_seq_one_letter_code
_entity_poly.pdbx_strand_id
1 'polypeptide(L)'
;MEIFPLDGLVVHLLDDSVQCQCTVCQTRQSVGGLTFILFADEIWTEHLPLEEAECRFKNLNPQMHFDHNTMLENIKCCLKDNKRITEYNRATNVFSVVFRFKVEDIVLSWRLETRRAPYSVVLSHLISPLSLALEESTRRQMLLLDRMLKIRSDSNLHGPQPFSSEVFEDSMNKSPGAFDFQLTSPCGMALSPHAQKLFSAATERLFSPKALPTRSKIRKSSTGTEDLETDSTTEDQRKDELQRKLAKAKTKRNKKSGILRN
;
A
#
# COMPACT_ATOMS: atom_id res chain seq x y z
N MET A 1 -0.17 -7.03 -1.30
CA MET A 1 -0.54 -5.92 -0.40
C MET A 1 -1.00 -4.74 -1.22
N GLU A 2 -2.16 -4.18 -0.90
CA GLU A 2 -2.69 -2.97 -1.55
C GLU A 2 -2.71 -1.81 -0.56
N ILE A 3 -2.39 -0.60 -1.03
CA ILE A 3 -2.27 0.62 -0.22
C ILE A 3 -3.32 1.63 -0.71
N PHE A 4 -4.12 2.13 0.23
CA PHE A 4 -5.17 3.12 -0.01
C PHE A 4 -4.84 4.41 0.77
N PRO A 5 -4.20 5.40 0.12
CA PRO A 5 -3.94 6.69 0.74
C PRO A 5 -5.22 7.55 0.73
N LEU A 6 -5.64 8.01 1.91
CA LEU A 6 -6.78 8.89 2.12
C LEU A 6 -6.35 10.09 2.96
N ASP A 7 -7.13 11.17 2.94
CA ASP A 7 -6.77 12.44 3.59
C ASP A 7 -6.58 12.29 5.12
N GLY A 8 -5.34 12.06 5.59
CA GLY A 8 -5.06 11.81 7.02
C GLY A 8 -5.28 10.37 7.50
N LEU A 9 -5.42 9.41 6.58
CA LEU A 9 -5.49 7.98 6.90
C LEU A 9 -4.89 7.17 5.75
N VAL A 10 -3.95 6.26 6.03
CA VAL A 10 -3.49 5.27 5.05
C VAL A 10 -3.96 3.90 5.48
N VAL A 11 -4.61 3.17 4.58
CA VAL A 11 -5.06 1.79 4.84
C VAL A 11 -4.22 0.83 4.01
N HIS A 12 -3.56 -0.12 4.66
CA HIS A 12 -2.96 -1.27 4.00
C HIS A 12 -3.92 -2.46 4.10
N LEU A 13 -4.27 -3.02 2.95
CA LEU A 13 -4.99 -4.29 2.84
C LEU A 13 -3.99 -5.39 2.50
N LEU A 14 -3.91 -6.38 3.38
CA LEU A 14 -3.04 -7.54 3.23
C LEU A 14 -3.92 -8.77 2.97
N ASP A 15 -3.63 -9.42 1.85
CA ASP A 15 -4.16 -10.72 1.45
C ASP A 15 -3.14 -11.83 1.78
N ASP A 16 -3.45 -13.05 1.38
CA ASP A 16 -2.63 -14.23 1.60
C ASP A 16 -1.30 -14.21 0.84
N SER A 17 -1.15 -13.34 -0.17
CA SER A 17 0.11 -13.19 -0.93
C SER A 17 1.22 -12.53 -0.10
N VAL A 18 0.85 -11.79 0.95
CA VAL A 18 1.79 -11.04 1.77
C VAL A 18 2.46 -11.96 2.78
N GLN A 19 3.77 -12.16 2.64
CA GLN A 19 4.57 -12.88 3.64
C GLN A 19 5.12 -11.92 4.68
N CYS A 20 4.67 -12.04 5.93
CA CYS A 20 5.20 -11.26 7.04
C CYS A 20 5.15 -12.07 8.34
N GLN A 21 6.17 -11.89 9.18
CA GLN A 21 6.30 -12.59 10.47
C GLN A 21 5.67 -11.82 11.64
N CYS A 22 4.97 -10.72 11.37
CA CYS A 22 4.25 -9.99 12.41
C CYS A 22 3.16 -10.87 13.04
N THR A 23 2.84 -10.65 14.32
CA THR A 23 1.87 -11.53 15.03
C THR A 23 0.51 -11.59 14.34
N VAL A 24 -0.01 -10.45 13.88
CA VAL A 24 -1.29 -10.37 13.14
C VAL A 24 -1.21 -11.06 11.77
N CYS A 25 -0.06 -10.96 11.11
CA CYS A 25 0.20 -11.54 9.81
C CYS A 25 0.28 -13.07 9.88
N GLN A 26 0.90 -13.59 10.95
CA GLN A 26 0.94 -15.02 11.25
C GLN A 26 -0.46 -15.57 11.54
N THR A 27 -1.30 -14.80 12.26
CA THR A 27 -2.71 -15.16 12.43
C THR A 27 -3.43 -15.26 11.08
N ARG A 28 -3.27 -14.27 10.19
CA ARG A 28 -3.83 -14.35 8.84
C ARG A 28 -3.33 -15.58 8.08
N GLN A 29 -2.03 -15.86 8.12
CA GLN A 29 -1.46 -17.00 7.40
C GLN A 29 -1.93 -18.37 7.93
N SER A 30 -2.36 -18.44 9.19
CA SER A 30 -2.83 -19.67 9.83
C SER A 30 -4.34 -19.87 9.71
N VAL A 31 -5.12 -18.79 9.80
CA VAL A 31 -6.60 -18.83 9.82
C VAL A 31 -7.23 -18.40 8.49
N GLY A 32 -6.46 -17.73 7.62
CA GLY A 32 -6.94 -17.13 6.37
C GLY A 32 -7.74 -15.86 6.60
N GLY A 33 -8.06 -15.14 5.52
CA GLY A 33 -8.91 -13.95 5.54
C GLY A 33 -8.17 -12.65 5.23
N LEU A 34 -8.72 -11.53 5.72
CA LEU A 34 -8.23 -10.19 5.40
C LEU A 34 -7.55 -9.56 6.61
N THR A 35 -6.45 -8.85 6.38
CA THR A 35 -5.85 -8.00 7.42
C THR A 35 -5.81 -6.56 6.95
N PHE A 36 -6.23 -5.66 7.82
CA PHE A 36 -6.17 -4.22 7.63
C PHE A 36 -5.18 -3.62 8.62
N ILE A 37 -4.33 -2.71 8.13
CA ILE A 37 -3.46 -1.88 8.97
C ILE A 37 -3.75 -0.43 8.61
N LEU A 38 -4.09 0.38 9.61
CA LEU A 38 -4.47 1.77 9.45
C LEU A 38 -3.40 2.65 10.08
N PHE A 39 -2.87 3.59 9.30
CA PHE A 39 -1.96 4.62 9.75
C PHE A 39 -2.72 5.95 9.81
N ALA A 40 -3.02 6.39 11.03
CA ALA A 40 -3.60 7.69 11.34
C ALA A 40 -2.66 8.39 12.34
N ASP A 41 -3.18 9.04 13.38
CA ASP A 41 -2.39 9.54 14.52
C ASP A 41 -1.65 8.41 15.25
N GLU A 42 -2.26 7.21 15.27
CA GLU A 42 -1.66 5.98 15.75
C GLU A 42 -1.81 4.88 14.69
N ILE A 43 -1.24 3.71 14.98
CA ILE A 43 -1.30 2.55 14.10
C ILE A 43 -2.33 1.59 14.67
N TRP A 44 -3.29 1.23 13.82
CA TRP A 44 -4.38 0.33 14.17
C TRP A 44 -4.41 -0.87 13.25
N THR A 45 -4.96 -1.98 13.73
CA THR A 45 -5.06 -3.20 12.95
C THR A 45 -6.32 -3.98 13.27
N GLU A 46 -6.81 -4.67 12.27
CA GLU A 46 -7.88 -5.65 12.37
C GLU A 46 -7.53 -6.83 11.47
N HIS A 47 -7.67 -8.03 12.00
CA HIS A 47 -7.71 -9.24 11.20
C HIS A 47 -9.14 -9.77 11.22
N LEU A 48 -9.66 -10.04 10.02
CA LEU A 48 -10.99 -10.54 9.78
C LEU A 48 -10.89 -11.89 9.09
N PRO A 49 -11.31 -12.98 9.75
CA PRO A 49 -11.58 -14.24 9.07
C PRO A 49 -12.55 -14.01 7.92
N LEU A 50 -12.43 -14.83 6.87
CA LEU A 50 -13.19 -14.59 5.65
C LEU A 50 -14.72 -14.64 5.86
N GLU A 51 -15.20 -15.62 6.62
CA GLU A 51 -16.62 -15.77 6.93
C GLU A 51 -17.18 -14.55 7.69
N GLU A 52 -16.38 -13.98 8.59
CA GLU A 52 -16.75 -12.76 9.31
C GLU A 52 -16.78 -11.54 8.39
N ALA A 53 -15.83 -11.43 7.45
CA ALA A 53 -15.83 -10.37 6.45
C ALA A 53 -17.07 -10.45 5.55
N GLU A 54 -17.46 -11.65 5.10
CA GLU A 54 -18.65 -11.89 4.29
C GLU A 54 -19.94 -11.56 5.05
N CYS A 55 -20.05 -12.04 6.29
CA CYS A 55 -21.19 -11.74 7.15
C CYS A 55 -21.32 -10.22 7.39
N ARG A 56 -20.20 -9.56 7.72
CA ARG A 56 -20.17 -8.10 7.93
C ARG A 56 -20.55 -7.35 6.66
N PHE A 57 -20.01 -7.72 5.51
CA PHE A 57 -20.32 -7.05 4.25
C PHE A 57 -21.81 -7.20 3.89
N LYS A 58 -22.39 -8.39 4.10
CA LYS A 58 -23.82 -8.65 3.91
C LYS A 58 -24.70 -7.79 4.81
N ASN A 59 -24.34 -7.70 6.09
CA ASN A 59 -25.11 -6.94 7.07
C ASN A 59 -25.08 -5.43 6.79
N LEU A 60 -23.96 -4.92 6.29
CA LEU A 60 -23.82 -3.51 5.91
C LEU A 60 -24.51 -3.19 4.58
N ASN A 61 -24.68 -4.17 3.70
CA ASN A 61 -25.20 -3.99 2.34
C ASN A 61 -26.30 -5.01 2.01
N PRO A 62 -27.42 -5.05 2.76
CA PRO A 62 -28.46 -6.08 2.61
C PRO A 62 -29.15 -6.08 1.22
N GLN A 63 -29.08 -4.96 0.50
CA GLN A 63 -29.62 -4.79 -0.85
C GLN A 63 -28.77 -5.47 -1.95
N MET A 64 -27.56 -5.93 -1.63
CA MET A 64 -26.61 -6.49 -2.59
C MET A 64 -26.58 -8.01 -2.56
N HIS A 65 -26.56 -8.64 -3.73
CA HIS A 65 -26.12 -10.02 -3.90
C HIS A 65 -24.68 -10.02 -4.39
N PHE A 66 -23.81 -10.77 -3.71
CA PHE A 66 -22.40 -10.85 -4.03
C PHE A 66 -21.90 -12.29 -3.88
N ASP A 67 -20.88 -12.60 -4.67
CA ASP A 67 -19.98 -13.74 -4.43
C ASP A 67 -18.70 -13.25 -3.73
N HIS A 68 -17.85 -14.19 -3.32
CA HIS A 68 -16.61 -13.89 -2.60
C HIS A 68 -15.70 -12.88 -3.34
N ASN A 69 -15.49 -13.08 -4.64
CA ASN A 69 -14.60 -12.23 -5.44
C ASN A 69 -15.15 -10.81 -5.59
N THR A 70 -16.46 -10.69 -5.82
CA THR A 70 -17.13 -9.39 -5.94
C THR A 70 -17.20 -8.65 -4.59
N MET A 71 -17.25 -9.35 -3.46
CA MET A 71 -17.15 -8.72 -2.13
C MET A 71 -15.84 -7.95 -1.99
N LEU A 72 -14.70 -8.60 -2.25
CA LEU A 72 -13.39 -8.00 -2.06
C LEU A 72 -13.20 -6.77 -2.95
N GLU A 73 -13.61 -6.86 -4.22
CA GLU A 73 -13.55 -5.72 -5.14
C GLU A 73 -14.45 -4.55 -4.70
N ASN A 74 -15.65 -4.84 -4.18
CA ASN A 74 -16.52 -3.81 -3.62
C ASN A 74 -15.96 -3.15 -2.36
N ILE A 75 -15.28 -3.92 -1.49
CA ILE A 75 -14.55 -3.39 -0.34
C ILE A 75 -13.45 -2.44 -0.82
N LYS A 76 -12.64 -2.85 -1.82
CA LYS A 76 -11.61 -1.98 -2.42
C LYS A 76 -12.19 -0.70 -3.00
N CYS A 77 -13.36 -0.76 -3.65
CA CYS A 77 -14.06 0.44 -4.12
C CYS A 77 -14.43 1.38 -2.96
N CYS A 78 -14.88 0.86 -1.82
CA CYS A 78 -15.13 1.65 -0.61
C CYS A 78 -13.86 2.31 -0.08
N LEU A 79 -12.72 1.60 -0.09
CA LEU A 79 -11.43 2.11 0.37
C LEU A 79 -10.78 3.12 -0.58
N LYS A 80 -11.18 3.16 -1.85
CA LYS A 80 -10.68 4.14 -2.84
C LYS A 80 -11.42 5.48 -2.76
N ASP A 81 -12.65 5.50 -2.24
CA ASP A 81 -13.41 6.74 -2.08
C ASP A 81 -12.96 7.48 -0.82
N ASN A 82 -12.87 8.80 -0.90
CA ASN A 82 -12.45 9.64 0.24
C ASN A 82 -13.58 9.86 1.26
N LYS A 83 -14.80 9.38 0.98
CA LYS A 83 -15.96 9.53 1.87
C LYS A 83 -15.91 8.52 3.00
N ARG A 84 -15.59 9.01 4.21
CA ARG A 84 -15.55 8.19 5.41
C ARG A 84 -16.04 8.92 6.66
N ILE A 85 -16.43 8.12 7.65
CA ILE A 85 -16.79 8.56 8.99
C ILE A 85 -15.89 7.81 9.96
N THR A 86 -15.15 8.53 10.79
CA THR A 86 -14.26 7.98 11.81
C THR A 86 -14.84 8.19 13.19
N GLU A 87 -14.86 7.15 14.01
CA GLU A 87 -15.33 7.17 15.39
C GLU A 87 -14.30 6.48 16.28
N TYR A 88 -13.93 7.11 17.39
CA TYR A 88 -13.04 6.51 18.38
C TYR A 88 -13.79 6.24 19.69
N ASN A 89 -13.94 4.97 20.03
CA ASN A 89 -14.54 4.56 21.28
C ASN A 89 -13.45 4.37 22.34
N ARG A 90 -13.32 5.35 23.24
CA ARG A 90 -12.36 5.34 24.35
C ARG A 90 -12.58 4.18 25.33
N ALA A 91 -13.83 3.76 25.56
CA ALA A 91 -14.15 2.74 26.55
C ALA A 91 -13.70 1.34 26.08
N THR A 92 -13.83 1.06 24.78
CA THR A 92 -13.44 -0.23 24.20
C THR A 92 -12.04 -0.20 23.56
N ASN A 93 -11.43 0.98 23.48
CA ASN A 93 -10.18 1.24 22.75
C ASN A 93 -10.24 0.72 21.30
N VAL A 94 -11.40 0.93 20.66
CA VAL A 94 -11.65 0.56 19.27
C VAL A 94 -11.70 1.82 18.43
N PHE A 95 -10.93 1.83 17.35
CA PHE A 95 -10.99 2.84 16.31
C PHE A 95 -11.81 2.30 15.14
N SER A 96 -12.99 2.89 14.93
CA SER A 96 -13.94 2.49 13.92
C SER A 96 -13.92 3.45 12.74
N VAL A 97 -13.85 2.90 11.53
CA VAL A 97 -13.90 3.70 10.30
C VAL A 97 -14.93 3.10 9.36
N VAL A 98 -15.90 3.92 8.95
CA VAL A 98 -16.92 3.55 7.97
C VAL A 98 -16.61 4.25 6.66
N PHE A 99 -16.29 3.47 5.64
CA PHE A 99 -16.08 3.91 4.27
C PHE A 99 -17.39 3.79 3.49
N ARG A 100 -17.67 4.77 2.63
CA ARG A 100 -18.85 4.77 1.78
C ARG A 100 -18.47 5.03 0.34
N PHE A 101 -19.01 4.23 -0.56
CA PHE A 101 -18.86 4.42 -2.00
C PHE A 101 -20.25 4.45 -2.66
N LYS A 102 -20.51 5.49 -3.46
CA LYS A 102 -21.80 5.65 -4.13
C LYS A 102 -21.67 5.26 -5.60
N VAL A 103 -22.49 4.30 -6.03
CA VAL A 103 -22.64 3.89 -7.43
C VAL A 103 -24.09 4.13 -7.83
N GLU A 104 -24.32 5.07 -8.74
CA GLU A 104 -25.68 5.49 -9.12
C GLU A 104 -26.52 5.86 -7.88
N ASP A 105 -27.60 5.13 -7.61
CA ASP A 105 -28.48 5.32 -6.45
C ASP A 105 -28.17 4.36 -5.28
N ILE A 106 -27.15 3.52 -5.40
CA ILE A 106 -26.77 2.54 -4.38
C ILE A 106 -25.57 3.07 -3.59
N VAL A 107 -25.67 3.03 -2.26
CA VAL A 107 -24.54 3.32 -1.37
C VAL A 107 -24.00 2.00 -0.83
N LEU A 108 -22.74 1.73 -1.11
CA LEU A 108 -21.97 0.66 -0.52
C LEU A 108 -21.26 1.17 0.73
N SER A 109 -21.26 0.37 1.78
CA SER A 109 -20.62 0.67 3.04
C SER A 109 -19.68 -0.45 3.48
N TRP A 110 -18.50 -0.07 3.97
CA TRP A 110 -17.56 -0.98 4.61
C TRP A 110 -17.13 -0.42 5.96
N ARG A 111 -17.09 -1.24 7.00
CA ARG A 111 -16.72 -0.83 8.37
C ARG A 111 -15.54 -1.64 8.86
N LEU A 112 -14.51 -0.93 9.29
CA LEU A 112 -13.38 -1.49 10.02
C LEU A 112 -13.54 -1.17 11.51
N GLU A 113 -13.24 -2.16 12.34
CA GLU A 113 -13.27 -2.09 13.80
C GLU A 113 -11.90 -2.50 14.33
N THR A 114 -11.02 -1.50 14.37
CA THR A 114 -9.60 -1.73 14.57
C THR A 114 -9.18 -1.52 16.01
N ARG A 115 -8.13 -2.25 16.42
CA ARG A 115 -7.48 -2.10 17.73
C ARG A 115 -6.08 -1.57 17.53
N ARG A 116 -5.51 -0.98 18.59
CA ARG A 116 -4.14 -0.48 18.56
C ARG A 116 -3.18 -1.61 18.15
N ALA A 117 -2.32 -1.33 17.18
CA ALA A 117 -1.44 -2.33 16.62
C ALA A 117 -0.40 -2.81 17.65
N PRO A 118 -0.13 -4.12 17.74
CA PRO A 118 0.94 -4.63 18.57
C PRO A 118 2.30 -4.17 18.01
N TYR A 119 3.30 -4.14 18.88
CA TYR A 119 4.65 -3.68 18.53
C TYR A 119 5.25 -4.41 17.32
N SER A 120 4.99 -5.70 17.17
CA SER A 120 5.42 -6.52 16.03
C SER A 120 4.91 -5.99 14.68
N VAL A 121 3.67 -5.48 14.63
CA VAL A 121 3.07 -4.88 13.44
C VAL A 121 3.72 -3.54 13.15
N VAL A 122 3.92 -2.70 14.18
CA VAL A 122 4.59 -1.40 14.04
C VAL A 122 6.00 -1.57 13.49
N LEU A 123 6.78 -2.49 14.06
CA LEU A 123 8.13 -2.81 13.57
C LEU A 123 8.10 -3.26 12.11
N SER A 124 7.23 -4.23 11.80
CA SER A 124 7.24 -4.88 10.48
C SER A 124 6.73 -3.95 9.38
N HIS A 125 5.64 -3.21 9.63
CA HIS A 125 4.91 -2.47 8.59
C HIS A 125 5.16 -0.96 8.59
N LEU A 126 5.82 -0.41 9.61
CA LEU A 126 6.22 0.99 9.63
C LEU A 126 7.74 1.15 9.71
N ILE A 127 8.35 0.63 10.77
CA ILE A 127 9.76 0.93 11.07
C ILE A 127 10.69 0.30 10.03
N SER A 128 10.52 -0.99 9.71
CA SER A 128 11.38 -1.66 8.73
C SER A 128 11.30 -1.01 7.33
N PRO A 129 10.11 -0.72 6.76
CA PRO A 129 10.05 0.00 5.49
C PRO A 129 10.62 1.42 5.56
N LEU A 130 10.42 2.16 6.68
CA LEU A 130 11.03 3.48 6.86
C LEU A 130 12.56 3.42 6.92
N SER A 131 13.12 2.43 7.63
CA SER A 131 14.57 2.22 7.70
C SER A 131 15.16 2.00 6.31
N LEU A 132 14.55 1.11 5.52
CA LEU A 132 14.99 0.85 4.15
C LEU A 132 14.85 2.07 3.24
N ALA A 133 13.76 2.84 3.39
CA ALA A 133 13.55 4.07 2.64
C ALA A 133 14.63 5.12 2.98
N LEU A 134 14.99 5.24 4.26
CA LEU A 134 16.03 6.14 4.74
C LEU A 134 17.44 5.72 4.26
N GLU A 135 17.76 4.43 4.32
CA GLU A 135 19.00 3.87 3.78
C GLU A 135 19.13 4.18 2.28
N GLU A 136 18.07 3.96 1.50
CA GLU A 136 18.07 4.26 0.07
C GLU A 136 18.19 5.76 -0.22
N SER A 137 17.53 6.61 0.58
CA SER A 137 17.66 8.07 0.48
C SER A 137 19.12 8.50 0.73
N THR A 138 19.73 7.99 1.80
CA THR A 138 21.11 8.28 2.19
C THR A 138 22.09 7.83 1.12
N ARG A 139 21.89 6.62 0.58
CA ARG A 139 22.69 6.08 -0.52
C ARG A 139 22.63 6.96 -1.76
N ARG A 140 21.45 7.46 -2.13
CA ARG A 140 21.28 8.39 -3.27
C ARG A 140 21.98 9.71 -3.04
N GLN A 141 21.91 10.26 -1.83
CA GLN A 141 22.62 11.48 -1.47
C GLN A 141 24.14 11.31 -1.61
N MET A 142 24.69 10.20 -1.13
CA MET A 142 26.12 9.89 -1.27
C MET A 142 26.55 9.78 -2.74
N LEU A 143 25.72 9.14 -3.59
CA LEU A 143 26.00 9.05 -5.03
C LEU A 143 25.94 10.41 -5.74
N LEU A 144 25.04 11.30 -5.31
CA LEU A 144 24.97 12.66 -5.84
C LEU A 144 26.22 13.45 -5.45
N LEU A 145 26.68 13.35 -4.20
CA LEU A 145 27.92 13.97 -3.74
C LEU A 145 29.13 13.48 -4.53
N ASP A 146 29.26 12.16 -4.74
CA ASP A 146 30.34 11.58 -5.55
C ASP A 146 30.31 12.08 -7.01
N ARG A 147 29.13 12.17 -7.61
CA ARG A 147 28.97 12.74 -8.96
C ARG A 147 29.35 14.21 -9.03
N MET A 148 28.96 15.01 -8.02
CA MET A 148 29.33 16.43 -7.96
C MET A 148 30.85 16.62 -7.80
N LEU A 149 31.50 15.78 -6.99
CA LEU A 149 32.96 15.79 -6.84
C LEU A 149 33.68 15.43 -8.14
N LYS A 150 33.17 14.44 -8.89
CA LYS A 150 33.69 14.06 -10.21
C LYS A 150 33.54 15.20 -11.22
N ILE A 151 32.35 15.80 -11.33
CA ILE A 151 32.13 16.96 -12.21
C ILE A 151 33.08 18.11 -11.86
N ARG A 152 33.27 18.42 -10.57
CA ARG A 152 34.23 19.46 -10.14
C ARG A 152 35.67 19.11 -10.55
N SER A 153 36.06 17.85 -10.41
CA SER A 153 37.39 17.36 -10.81
C SER A 153 37.60 17.45 -12.33
N ASP A 154 36.57 17.11 -13.11
CA ASP A 154 36.60 17.22 -14.57
C ASP A 154 36.56 18.68 -15.04
N SER A 155 35.89 19.56 -14.31
CA SER A 155 35.86 21.01 -14.57
C SER A 155 37.20 21.67 -14.29
N ASN A 156 37.97 21.15 -13.34
CA ASN A 156 39.32 21.63 -13.02
C ASN A 156 40.37 21.24 -14.08
N LEU A 157 40.02 20.42 -15.08
CA LEU A 157 40.89 20.13 -16.24
C LEU A 157 40.79 21.20 -17.35
N HIS A 158 39.88 22.18 -17.23
CA HIS A 158 39.77 23.32 -18.14
C HIS A 158 40.07 24.66 -17.44
N GLY A 159 41.34 24.84 -17.04
CA GLY A 159 41.94 26.15 -16.75
C GLY A 159 41.56 26.80 -15.42
N PRO A 160 42.42 27.67 -14.85
CA PRO A 160 42.30 28.10 -13.46
C PRO A 160 41.30 29.26 -13.34
N GLN A 161 40.30 29.10 -12.46
CA GLN A 161 39.58 30.23 -11.88
C GLN A 161 39.55 30.09 -10.35
N PRO A 162 39.91 31.15 -9.61
CA PRO A 162 40.12 31.09 -8.18
C PRO A 162 38.78 31.35 -7.46
N PHE A 163 38.18 30.30 -6.92
CA PHE A 163 37.27 30.47 -5.78
C PHE A 163 37.87 29.73 -4.59
N SER A 164 38.53 30.54 -3.76
CA SER A 164 38.96 30.32 -2.37
C SER A 164 38.45 29.00 -1.76
N SER A 165 39.35 28.02 -1.73
CA SER A 165 39.18 26.69 -1.14
C SER A 165 39.32 26.70 0.39
N GLU A 166 38.99 27.81 1.07
CA GLU A 166 39.16 27.93 2.52
C GLU A 166 37.85 27.78 3.31
N VAL A 167 36.69 27.74 2.65
CA VAL A 167 35.39 27.61 3.35
C VAL A 167 34.90 26.15 3.42
N PHE A 168 35.53 25.21 2.71
CA PHE A 168 34.98 23.84 2.56
C PHE A 168 35.80 22.73 3.23
N GLU A 169 37.09 22.93 3.51
CA GLU A 169 37.90 21.89 4.18
C GLU A 169 37.58 21.78 5.69
N ASP A 170 37.08 22.85 6.31
CA ASP A 170 36.75 22.85 7.74
C ASP A 170 35.42 22.11 8.08
N SER A 171 34.70 21.65 7.05
CA SER A 171 33.43 20.91 7.20
C SER A 171 33.56 19.40 7.07
N MET A 172 34.71 18.85 6.64
CA MET A 172 34.89 17.39 6.49
C MET A 172 35.58 16.72 7.68
N ASN A 173 36.20 17.49 8.60
CA ASN A 173 36.88 16.95 9.78
C ASN A 173 36.09 17.05 11.08
N LYS A 174 34.85 17.53 11.05
CA LYS A 174 33.92 17.37 12.18
C LYS A 174 33.14 16.09 11.93
N SER A 175 33.19 15.17 12.90
CA SER A 175 32.16 14.13 13.02
C SER A 175 30.79 14.80 12.79
N PRO A 176 29.79 14.09 12.23
CA PRO A 176 28.46 14.66 12.11
C PRO A 176 27.92 14.86 13.53
N GLY A 177 28.31 15.99 14.13
CA GLY A 177 27.81 16.48 15.39
C GLY A 177 26.31 16.59 15.20
N ALA A 178 25.59 16.04 16.16
CA ALA A 178 24.15 16.04 16.22
C ALA A 178 23.62 17.36 15.65
N PHE A 179 22.98 17.27 14.48
CA PHE A 179 22.17 18.38 13.99
C PHE A 179 21.15 18.60 15.10
N ASP A 180 21.32 19.68 15.87
CA ASP A 180 20.34 20.17 16.82
C ASP A 180 19.14 20.65 16.01
N PHE A 181 18.31 19.69 15.61
CA PHE A 181 17.04 19.92 14.96
C PHE A 181 16.10 20.40 16.05
N GLN A 182 16.07 21.71 16.30
CA GLN A 182 15.02 22.32 17.10
C GLN A 182 13.69 22.08 16.39
N LEU A 183 13.05 20.98 16.77
CA LEU A 183 11.72 20.57 16.32
C LEU A 183 10.68 21.46 17.01
N THR A 184 10.62 22.74 16.63
CA THR A 184 9.49 23.60 16.97
C THR A 184 8.42 23.46 15.89
N SER A 185 7.61 22.41 15.97
CA SER A 185 6.21 22.46 15.52
C SER A 185 5.42 21.24 16.00
N PRO A 186 4.25 21.42 16.64
CA PRO A 186 3.34 20.34 16.99
C PRO A 186 2.41 19.92 15.81
N CYS A 187 2.66 20.42 14.59
CA CYS A 187 1.89 20.01 13.42
C CYS A 187 2.61 18.84 12.74
N GLY A 188 1.96 17.67 12.68
CA GLY A 188 2.53 16.43 12.14
C GLY A 188 3.29 16.67 10.83
N MET A 189 4.58 16.38 10.84
CA MET A 189 5.40 16.52 9.63
C MET A 189 4.94 15.47 8.61
N ALA A 190 4.21 15.93 7.59
CA ALA A 190 3.89 15.09 6.45
C ALA A 190 5.17 14.73 5.71
N LEU A 191 5.35 13.45 5.37
CA LEU A 191 6.46 13.01 4.51
C LEU A 191 6.38 13.75 3.17
N SER A 192 7.53 14.23 2.67
CA SER A 192 7.61 14.80 1.33
C SER A 192 7.18 13.77 0.28
N PRO A 193 6.67 14.19 -0.90
CA PRO A 193 6.28 13.25 -1.96
C PRO A 193 7.40 12.29 -2.37
N HIS A 194 8.67 12.73 -2.26
CA HIS A 194 9.82 11.88 -2.50
C HIS A 194 10.00 10.80 -1.41
N ALA A 195 9.89 11.19 -0.14
CA ALA A 195 9.98 10.26 0.98
C ALA A 195 8.83 9.24 0.97
N GLN A 196 7.62 9.66 0.59
CA GLN A 196 6.49 8.75 0.40
C GLN A 196 6.77 7.71 -0.69
N LYS A 197 7.30 8.12 -1.85
CA LYS A 197 7.68 7.18 -2.92
C LYS A 197 8.75 6.17 -2.48
N LEU A 198 9.75 6.61 -1.71
CA LEU A 198 10.77 5.72 -1.17
C LEU A 198 10.17 4.73 -0.17
N PHE A 199 9.27 5.18 0.69
CA PHE A 199 8.56 4.32 1.62
C PHE A 199 7.69 3.28 0.89
N SER A 200 6.92 3.68 -0.12
CA SER A 200 6.14 2.75 -0.94
C SER A 200 7.04 1.71 -1.61
N ALA A 201 8.15 2.12 -2.22
CA ALA A 201 9.10 1.20 -2.85
C ALA A 201 9.77 0.24 -1.85
N ALA A 202 10.13 0.72 -0.65
CA ALA A 202 10.68 -0.11 0.41
C ALA A 202 9.67 -1.14 0.92
N THR A 203 8.41 -0.70 1.05
CA THR A 203 7.29 -1.55 1.44
C THR A 203 7.03 -2.64 0.40
N GLU A 204 7.00 -2.28 -0.89
CA GLU A 204 6.92 -3.25 -1.98
C GLU A 204 8.09 -4.23 -1.95
N ARG A 205 9.32 -3.75 -1.73
CA ARG A 205 10.50 -4.62 -1.64
C ARG A 205 10.43 -5.64 -0.51
N LEU A 206 9.86 -5.27 0.64
CA LEU A 206 9.71 -6.15 1.80
C LEU A 206 8.60 -7.19 1.64
N PHE A 207 7.51 -6.80 0.99
CA PHE A 207 6.27 -7.59 0.99
C PHE A 207 5.87 -8.14 -0.38
N SER A 208 6.63 -7.86 -1.43
CA SER A 208 6.42 -8.45 -2.74
C SER A 208 6.83 -9.93 -2.74
N PRO A 209 6.06 -10.81 -3.38
CA PRO A 209 6.41 -12.23 -3.52
C PRO A 209 7.75 -12.47 -4.26
N LYS A 210 8.27 -11.45 -4.96
CA LYS A 210 9.50 -11.50 -5.77
C LYS A 210 10.68 -10.79 -5.11
N ALA A 211 11.00 -11.09 -3.86
CA ALA A 211 12.28 -10.65 -3.27
C ALA A 211 12.72 -11.53 -2.09
N LEU A 212 12.86 -12.84 -2.31
CA LEU A 212 13.88 -13.57 -1.58
C LEU A 212 15.23 -13.18 -2.21
N PRO A 213 16.14 -12.47 -1.52
CA PRO A 213 17.52 -12.50 -1.93
C PRO A 213 17.97 -13.94 -1.75
N THR A 214 18.25 -14.61 -2.87
CA THR A 214 18.84 -15.93 -2.90
C THR A 214 20.12 -15.88 -2.06
N ARG A 215 20.04 -16.42 -0.85
CA ARG A 215 21.19 -16.75 -0.03
C ARG A 215 22.06 -17.68 -0.88
N SER A 216 23.11 -17.14 -1.49
CA SER A 216 24.26 -17.80 -2.09
C SER A 216 24.02 -19.26 -2.51
N LYS A 217 23.45 -19.49 -3.72
CA LYS A 217 23.46 -20.82 -4.33
C LYS A 217 24.81 -21.06 -4.99
N ILE A 218 25.59 -21.91 -4.33
CA ILE A 218 26.67 -22.69 -4.91
C ILE A 218 26.16 -23.36 -6.20
N ARG A 219 26.96 -23.17 -7.26
CA ARG A 219 26.96 -23.85 -8.56
C ARG A 219 26.33 -25.25 -8.51
N LYS A 220 25.33 -25.48 -9.36
CA LYS A 220 25.20 -26.70 -10.18
C LYS A 220 24.19 -26.48 -11.30
N SER A 221 24.68 -26.75 -12.50
CA SER A 221 24.03 -26.75 -13.80
C SER A 221 23.02 -27.89 -13.94
N SER A 222 21.86 -27.61 -14.52
CA SER A 222 21.23 -28.49 -15.52
C SER A 222 20.05 -27.81 -16.22
N THR A 223 20.09 -27.98 -17.53
CA THR A 223 19.22 -27.67 -18.67
C THR A 223 17.73 -28.01 -18.49
N GLY A 224 16.85 -27.27 -19.19
CA GLY A 224 15.46 -27.66 -19.45
C GLY A 224 14.56 -26.48 -19.88
N THR A 225 14.35 -26.37 -21.19
CA THR A 225 13.37 -25.52 -21.90
C THR A 225 11.93 -25.95 -21.65
N GLU A 226 10.97 -25.02 -21.61
CA GLU A 226 9.75 -25.03 -22.45
C GLU A 226 8.88 -23.78 -22.24
N ASP A 227 8.22 -23.41 -23.33
CA ASP A 227 7.55 -22.16 -23.67
C ASP A 227 6.25 -21.88 -22.89
N LEU A 228 5.92 -20.59 -22.74
CA LEU A 228 4.55 -20.15 -22.44
C LEU A 228 4.26 -18.84 -23.19
N GLU A 229 3.41 -18.97 -24.19
CA GLU A 229 2.87 -17.92 -25.05
C GLU A 229 2.12 -16.85 -24.23
N THR A 230 2.45 -15.60 -24.53
CA THR A 230 1.83 -14.39 -24.01
C THR A 230 0.47 -14.14 -24.65
N ASP A 231 -0.61 -14.24 -23.87
CA ASP A 231 -1.95 -13.83 -24.27
C ASP A 231 -2.22 -12.40 -23.76
N SER A 232 -1.92 -11.41 -24.60
CA SER A 232 -2.15 -9.99 -24.33
C SER A 232 -3.58 -9.59 -24.72
N THR A 233 -4.53 -9.75 -23.81
CA THR A 233 -5.88 -9.19 -23.93
C THR A 233 -5.95 -7.82 -23.25
N THR A 234 -6.14 -6.77 -24.04
CA THR A 234 -6.22 -5.37 -23.59
C THR A 234 -7.52 -5.09 -22.84
N GLU A 235 -7.46 -4.20 -21.83
CA GLU A 235 -8.57 -3.86 -20.93
C GLU A 235 -9.86 -3.41 -21.65
N ASP A 236 -9.73 -2.83 -22.84
CA ASP A 236 -10.87 -2.36 -23.65
C ASP A 236 -11.75 -3.51 -24.15
N GLN A 237 -11.17 -4.67 -24.48
CA GLN A 237 -11.95 -5.84 -24.88
C GLN A 237 -12.76 -6.42 -23.72
N ARG A 238 -12.24 -6.31 -22.48
CA ARG A 238 -12.94 -6.79 -21.26
C ARG A 238 -14.11 -5.89 -20.90
N LYS A 239 -14.00 -4.57 -21.13
CA LYS A 239 -15.08 -3.60 -20.91
C LYS A 239 -16.26 -3.83 -21.88
N ASP A 240 -15.96 -4.08 -23.14
CA ASP A 240 -16.98 -4.38 -24.17
C ASP A 240 -17.70 -5.71 -23.93
N GLU A 241 -16.99 -6.72 -23.40
CA GLU A 241 -17.62 -7.99 -23.06
C GLU A 241 -18.53 -7.89 -21.82
N LEU A 242 -18.14 -7.08 -20.83
CA LEU A 242 -18.97 -6.79 -19.65
C LEU A 242 -20.27 -6.08 -20.06
N GLN A 243 -20.18 -5.09 -20.95
CA GLN A 243 -21.36 -4.39 -21.48
C GLN A 243 -22.29 -5.33 -22.27
N ARG A 244 -21.73 -6.22 -23.11
CA ARG A 244 -22.52 -7.22 -23.84
C ARG A 244 -23.22 -8.22 -22.91
N LYS A 245 -22.56 -8.66 -21.84
CA LYS A 245 -23.15 -9.58 -20.84
C LYS A 245 -24.28 -8.91 -20.04
N LEU A 246 -24.13 -7.64 -19.68
CA LEU A 246 -25.16 -6.85 -19.00
C LEU A 246 -26.37 -6.55 -19.90
N ALA A 247 -26.16 -6.29 -21.19
CA ALA A 247 -27.25 -6.10 -22.15
C ALA A 247 -28.10 -7.37 -22.31
N LYS A 248 -27.46 -8.55 -22.43
CA LYS A 248 -28.15 -9.85 -22.53
C LYS A 248 -28.95 -10.21 -21.26
N ALA A 249 -28.49 -9.76 -20.08
CA ALA A 249 -29.21 -9.96 -18.82
C ALA A 249 -30.50 -9.11 -18.73
N LYS A 250 -30.46 -7.86 -19.22
CA LYS A 250 -31.65 -6.99 -19.30
C LYS A 250 -32.72 -7.54 -20.25
N THR A 251 -32.32 -8.12 -21.38
CA THR A 251 -33.28 -8.71 -22.35
C THR A 251 -33.95 -9.99 -21.81
N LYS A 252 -33.23 -10.80 -21.03
CA LYS A 252 -33.82 -11.99 -20.37
C LYS A 252 -34.81 -11.62 -19.26
N ARG A 253 -34.63 -10.48 -18.59
CA ARG A 253 -35.56 -10.01 -17.53
C ARG A 253 -36.89 -9.54 -18.11
N ASN A 254 -36.88 -8.84 -19.25
CA ASN A 254 -38.12 -8.39 -19.92
C ASN A 254 -38.93 -9.52 -20.58
N LYS A 255 -38.32 -10.67 -20.90
CA LYS A 255 -39.05 -11.83 -21.45
C LYS A 255 -39.72 -12.70 -20.38
N LYS A 256 -39.30 -12.59 -19.11
CA LYS A 256 -39.90 -13.33 -17.98
C LYS A 256 -41.00 -12.55 -17.26
N SER A 257 -41.11 -11.24 -17.46
CA SER A 257 -42.20 -10.41 -16.95
C SER A 257 -43.33 -10.25 -17.98
N GLY A 258 -43.69 -11.34 -18.65
CA GLY A 258 -44.93 -11.43 -19.42
C GLY A 258 -46.12 -11.32 -18.48
N ILE A 259 -46.49 -10.09 -18.12
CA ILE A 259 -47.78 -9.77 -17.52
C ILE A 259 -48.70 -9.47 -18.68
N LEU A 260 -49.53 -10.46 -18.98
CA LEU A 260 -50.80 -10.32 -19.67
C LEU A 260 -51.55 -9.10 -19.13
N ARG A 261 -51.89 -8.16 -20.00
CA ARG A 261 -53.10 -7.35 -19.85
C ARG A 261 -53.83 -7.35 -21.19
N ASN A 262 -54.99 -8.00 -21.18
CA ASN A 262 -56.13 -7.65 -22.02
C ASN A 262 -56.50 -6.18 -21.82
#